data_AF-A0A2D5QSI8-F1
#
_entry.id   AF-A0A2D5QSI8-F1
#
_cell.length_a   1.000
_cell.length_b   1.000
_cell.length_c   1.000
_cell.angle_alpha   90.00
_cell.angle_beta   90.00
_cell.angle_gamma   90.00
#
_symmetry.space_group_name_H-M   'P 1'
#
loop_
_entity.id
_entity.type
_entity.pdbx_description
1 polymer ?
#
loop_
_entity_poly.entity_id
_entity_poly.type
_entity_poly.pdbx_seq_one_letter_code
_entity_poly.pdbx_strand_id
1 'polypeptide(L)'
;MENLKLSGQSILNRCTLRQFITVSLALLFSSLSFADLGKSYREAEQLSNGDKVKLAGNSLSNMESALKYTLRELQSSIDNKDVVQTNCVKDKLLTVKGLLRISKEAELNLSEAVVTGQVDLVNHEYVKIRMAAERVGDLRSQVANCAKSNKDSILNNRLLKSKPEISDKSVQAFEPSADDSSVIIYDPIATERPEAISASE
;
A
#
# COMPACT_ATOMS: atom_id res chain seq x y z
N MET A 1 -57.09 13.13 31.69
CA MET A 1 -58.18 12.56 30.90
C MET A 1 -58.20 13.30 29.58
N GLU A 2 -57.69 12.70 28.51
CA GLU A 2 -58.23 12.87 27.16
C GLU A 2 -57.52 11.85 26.27
N ASN A 3 -58.33 10.91 25.77
CA ASN A 3 -57.96 9.83 24.88
C ASN A 3 -58.03 10.35 23.45
N LEU A 4 -57.02 10.13 22.63
CA LEU A 4 -57.17 10.22 21.18
C LEU A 4 -56.88 8.88 20.51
N LYS A 5 -57.94 8.46 19.84
CA LYS A 5 -58.27 7.15 19.31
C LYS A 5 -57.66 6.99 17.92
N LEU A 6 -57.19 5.78 17.64
CA LEU A 6 -56.79 5.27 16.32
C LEU A 6 -57.79 5.63 15.20
N SER A 7 -57.26 5.98 14.04
CA SER A 7 -57.88 5.64 12.75
C SER A 7 -56.79 5.46 11.71
N GLY A 8 -56.65 4.23 11.23
CA GLY A 8 -55.81 3.91 10.08
C GLY A 8 -56.54 4.19 8.78
N GLN A 9 -55.78 4.46 7.72
CA GLN A 9 -56.19 4.01 6.39
C GLN A 9 -54.98 3.80 5.48
N SER A 10 -54.95 2.58 4.98
CA SER A 10 -54.09 2.00 3.97
C SER A 10 -54.11 2.76 2.65
N ILE A 11 -52.94 3.12 2.14
CA ILE A 11 -52.74 3.29 0.70
C ILE A 11 -51.60 2.35 0.31
N LEU A 12 -52.00 1.21 -0.25
CA LEU A 12 -51.16 0.37 -1.08
C LEU A 12 -50.54 1.25 -2.16
N ASN A 13 -49.23 1.37 -2.18
CA ASN A 13 -48.52 1.70 -3.40
C ASN A 13 -47.54 0.57 -3.74
N ARG A 14 -47.89 -0.13 -4.81
CA ARG A 14 -47.07 -1.14 -5.49
C ARG A 14 -45.86 -0.43 -6.11
N CYS A 15 -44.82 -0.21 -5.34
CA CYS A 15 -43.52 0.24 -5.85
C CYS A 15 -42.49 -0.90 -5.74
N THR A 16 -42.39 -1.66 -6.84
CA THR A 16 -41.13 -2.15 -7.41
C THR A 16 -40.11 -2.78 -6.44
N LEU A 17 -40.41 -4.00 -6.01
CA LEU A 17 -39.55 -4.97 -5.31
C LEU A 17 -38.35 -5.48 -6.15
N ARG A 18 -37.89 -4.73 -7.15
CA ARG A 18 -36.85 -5.18 -8.11
C ARG A 18 -35.57 -4.35 -8.12
N GLN A 19 -35.49 -3.27 -7.35
CA GLN A 19 -34.29 -2.40 -7.30
C GLN A 19 -33.48 -2.48 -6.01
N PHE A 20 -33.92 -3.19 -4.97
CA PHE A 20 -33.15 -3.35 -3.73
C PHE A 20 -32.11 -4.48 -3.77
N ILE A 21 -32.11 -5.35 -4.79
CA ILE A 21 -31.18 -6.50 -4.84
C ILE A 21 -29.80 -6.11 -5.41
N THR A 22 -29.68 -5.00 -6.14
CA THR A 22 -28.41 -4.63 -6.80
C THR A 22 -27.51 -3.70 -5.99
N VAL A 23 -27.96 -3.15 -4.87
CA VAL A 23 -27.13 -2.24 -4.03
C VAL A 23 -26.45 -2.98 -2.86
N SER A 24 -26.87 -4.19 -2.51
CA SER A 24 -26.26 -4.96 -1.40
C SER A 24 -25.01 -5.77 -1.79
N LEU A 25 -24.65 -5.88 -3.08
CA LEU A 25 -23.54 -6.73 -3.53
C LEU A 25 -22.19 -5.99 -3.67
N ALA A 26 -22.15 -4.67 -3.46
CA ALA A 26 -20.92 -3.87 -3.60
C ALA A 26 -20.19 -3.58 -2.28
N LEU A 27 -20.65 -4.13 -1.14
CA LEU A 27 -19.99 -3.96 0.18
C LEU A 27 -19.23 -5.22 0.68
N LEU A 28 -19.04 -6.24 -0.16
CA LEU A 28 -18.40 -7.50 0.24
C LEU A 28 -16.92 -7.66 -0.18
N PHE A 29 -16.25 -6.62 -0.70
CA PHE A 29 -14.89 -6.75 -1.25
C PHE A 29 -13.77 -5.97 -0.52
N SER A 30 -13.93 -5.74 0.79
CA SER A 30 -12.82 -5.23 1.61
C SER A 30 -12.79 -5.85 3.00
N SER A 31 -12.95 -7.18 3.08
CA SER A 31 -12.41 -7.92 4.21
C SER A 31 -10.88 -7.92 4.14
N LEU A 32 -10.25 -6.83 4.59
CA LEU A 32 -8.84 -6.91 5.01
C LEU A 32 -8.79 -7.98 6.10
N SER A 33 -8.03 -9.04 5.87
CA SER A 33 -7.93 -10.19 6.75
C SER A 33 -7.29 -9.82 8.10
N PHE A 34 -8.09 -9.31 9.04
CA PHE A 34 -7.68 -9.10 10.45
C PHE A 34 -7.27 -10.42 11.15
N ALA A 35 -7.57 -11.57 10.55
CA ALA A 35 -7.22 -12.89 11.07
C ALA A 35 -5.70 -13.08 11.29
N ASP A 36 -4.87 -12.45 10.46
CA ASP A 36 -3.41 -12.64 10.53
C ASP A 36 -2.79 -11.91 11.73
N LEU A 37 -3.33 -10.75 12.09
CA LEU A 37 -2.93 -9.99 13.28
C LEU A 37 -3.27 -10.73 14.59
N GLY A 38 -4.45 -11.35 14.64
CA GLY A 38 -4.90 -12.10 15.83
C GLY A 38 -4.06 -13.35 16.09
N LYS A 39 -3.70 -14.10 15.05
CA LYS A 39 -2.79 -15.25 15.16
C LYS A 39 -1.41 -14.80 15.63
N SER A 40 -0.91 -13.74 15.02
CA SER A 40 0.37 -13.10 15.32
C SER A 40 0.53 -12.69 16.80
N TYR A 41 -0.52 -12.09 17.36
CA TYR A 41 -0.54 -11.69 18.76
C TYR A 41 -0.58 -12.88 19.72
N ARG A 42 -1.40 -13.89 19.42
CA ARG A 42 -1.47 -15.12 20.24
C ARG A 42 -0.17 -15.90 20.28
N GLU A 43 0.58 -15.92 19.17
CA GLU A 43 1.93 -16.50 19.15
C GLU A 43 2.90 -15.71 20.03
N ALA A 44 2.78 -14.38 20.05
CA ALA A 44 3.58 -13.54 20.94
C ALA A 44 3.28 -13.82 22.42
N GLU A 45 2.01 -13.98 22.81
CA GLU A 45 1.62 -14.28 24.20
C GLU A 45 2.26 -15.56 24.76
N GLN A 46 2.57 -16.53 23.90
CA GLN A 46 3.17 -17.81 24.30
C GLN A 46 4.68 -17.72 24.55
N LEU A 47 5.33 -16.62 24.15
CA LEU A 47 6.76 -16.42 24.30
C LEU A 47 7.09 -15.68 25.60
N SER A 48 8.21 -16.06 26.23
CA SER A 48 8.74 -15.30 27.35
C SER A 48 9.20 -13.91 26.90
N ASN A 49 9.22 -12.93 27.80
CA ASN A 49 9.69 -11.58 27.48
C ASN A 49 11.16 -11.58 27.02
N GLY A 50 12.00 -12.44 27.61
CA GLY A 50 13.39 -12.62 27.18
C GLY A 50 13.50 -13.16 25.75
N ASP A 51 12.65 -14.13 25.39
CA ASP A 51 12.60 -14.67 24.02
C ASP A 51 12.12 -13.62 23.02
N LYS A 52 11.11 -12.80 23.38
CA LYS A 52 10.63 -11.70 22.53
C LYS A 52 11.74 -10.72 22.20
N VAL A 53 12.49 -10.25 23.21
CA VAL A 53 13.61 -9.32 23.02
C VAL A 53 14.69 -9.95 22.14
N LYS A 54 15.06 -11.21 22.40
CA LYS A 54 16.07 -11.92 21.60
C LYS A 54 15.65 -12.11 20.15
N LEU A 55 14.40 -12.54 19.91
CA LEU A 55 13.87 -12.75 18.57
C LEU A 55 13.66 -11.42 17.82
N ALA A 56 13.29 -10.35 18.52
CA ALA A 56 13.23 -9.00 17.97
C ALA A 56 14.61 -8.54 17.48
N GLY A 57 15.66 -8.68 18.29
CA GLY A 57 17.03 -8.34 17.89
C GLY A 57 17.52 -9.15 16.68
N ASN A 58 17.20 -10.44 16.63
CA ASN A 58 17.49 -11.27 15.45
C ASN A 58 16.76 -10.77 14.19
N SER A 59 15.49 -10.37 14.35
CA SER A 59 14.68 -9.82 13.26
C SER A 59 15.28 -8.52 12.72
N LEU A 60 15.75 -7.62 13.59
CA LEU A 60 16.46 -6.40 13.19
C LEU A 60 17.74 -6.71 12.41
N SER A 61 18.56 -7.65 12.90
CA SER A 61 19.79 -8.06 12.20
C SER A 61 19.50 -8.59 10.79
N ASN A 62 18.41 -9.35 10.63
CA ASN A 62 17.96 -9.82 9.31
C ASN A 62 17.51 -8.66 8.41
N MET A 63 16.77 -7.70 8.95
CA MET A 63 16.35 -6.50 8.20
C MET A 63 17.54 -5.63 7.79
N GLU A 64 18.53 -5.45 8.65
CA GLU A 64 19.78 -4.74 8.30
C GLU A 64 20.56 -5.46 7.20
N SER A 65 20.58 -6.79 7.23
CA SER A 65 21.19 -7.61 6.18
C SER A 65 20.44 -7.48 4.85
N ALA A 66 19.12 -7.34 4.87
CA ALA A 66 18.31 -7.04 3.68
C ALA A 66 18.55 -5.62 3.15
N LEU A 67 18.72 -4.63 4.02
CA LEU A 67 19.10 -3.27 3.64
C LEU A 67 20.48 -3.25 2.94
N LYS A 68 21.49 -3.89 3.54
CA LYS A 68 22.83 -4.04 2.94
C LYS A 68 22.77 -4.72 1.58
N TYR A 69 21.97 -5.77 1.45
CA TYR A 69 21.73 -6.43 0.17
C TYR A 69 21.12 -5.48 -0.87
N THR A 70 20.05 -4.77 -0.51
CA THR A 70 19.35 -3.83 -1.40
C THR A 70 20.26 -2.70 -1.88
N LEU A 71 21.11 -2.16 -0.99
CA LEU A 71 22.09 -1.13 -1.36
C LEU A 71 23.15 -1.65 -2.34
N ARG A 72 23.61 -2.90 -2.17
CA ARG A 72 24.55 -3.52 -3.12
C ARG A 72 23.92 -3.72 -4.50
N GLU A 73 22.68 -4.20 -4.55
CA GLU A 73 21.95 -4.36 -5.82
C GLU A 73 21.71 -3.01 -6.49
N LEU A 74 21.41 -1.96 -5.72
CA LEU A 74 21.27 -0.61 -6.24
C LEU A 74 22.59 -0.13 -6.85
N GLN A 75 23.71 -0.28 -6.14
CA GLN A 75 25.02 0.11 -6.66
C GLN A 75 25.35 -0.66 -7.95
N SER A 76 25.13 -1.98 -7.97
CA SER A 76 25.35 -2.79 -9.17
C SER A 76 24.50 -2.32 -10.35
N SER A 77 23.22 -1.97 -10.13
CA SER A 77 22.35 -1.44 -11.20
C SER A 77 22.82 -0.08 -11.74
N ILE A 78 23.36 0.78 -10.87
CA ILE A 78 23.95 2.07 -11.26
C ILE A 78 25.22 1.86 -12.08
N ASP A 79 26.11 0.97 -11.64
CA ASP A 79 27.36 0.65 -12.32
C ASP A 79 27.10 0.06 -13.72
N ASN A 80 26.05 -0.75 -13.84
CA ASN A 80 25.60 -1.34 -15.12
C ASN A 80 24.76 -0.38 -15.98
N LYS A 81 24.48 0.84 -15.50
CA LYS A 81 23.62 1.84 -16.17
C LYS A 81 22.22 1.33 -16.50
N ASP A 82 21.70 0.41 -15.70
CA ASP A 82 20.36 -0.14 -15.86
C ASP A 82 19.35 0.73 -15.10
N VAL A 83 18.74 1.69 -15.81
CA VAL A 83 17.79 2.64 -15.23
C VAL A 83 16.51 1.94 -14.71
N VAL A 84 16.08 0.88 -15.38
CA VAL A 84 14.86 0.13 -15.00
C VAL A 84 15.10 -0.62 -13.70
N GLN A 85 16.22 -1.34 -13.60
CA GLN A 85 16.60 -2.02 -12.36
C GLN A 85 16.86 -0.99 -11.24
N THR A 86 17.54 0.12 -11.53
CA THR A 86 17.82 1.18 -10.55
C THR A 86 16.54 1.71 -9.92
N ASN A 87 15.53 2.04 -10.73
CA ASN A 87 14.24 2.53 -10.23
C ASN A 87 13.50 1.46 -9.42
N CYS A 88 13.45 0.22 -9.92
CA CYS A 88 12.83 -0.91 -9.22
C CYS A 88 13.44 -1.11 -7.83
N VAL A 89 14.78 -1.15 -7.73
CA VAL A 89 15.49 -1.35 -6.45
C VAL A 89 15.31 -0.14 -5.53
N LYS A 90 15.35 1.09 -6.05
CA LYS A 90 15.16 2.32 -5.27
C LYS A 90 13.80 2.37 -4.58
N ASP A 91 12.73 1.97 -5.27
CA ASP A 91 11.38 1.91 -4.69
C ASP A 91 11.30 0.95 -3.50
N LYS A 92 11.93 -0.23 -3.63
CA LYS A 92 11.97 -1.22 -2.53
C LYS A 92 12.88 -0.75 -1.40
N LEU A 93 13.99 -0.10 -1.71
CA LEU A 93 14.93 0.45 -0.72
C LEU A 93 14.25 1.41 0.25
N LEU A 94 13.42 2.33 -0.25
CA LEU A 94 12.69 3.27 0.60
C LEU A 94 11.79 2.53 1.60
N THR A 95 11.10 1.49 1.14
CA THR A 95 10.23 0.67 1.98
C THR A 95 11.03 -0.11 3.03
N VAL A 96 12.16 -0.73 2.65
CA VAL A 96 13.06 -1.44 3.60
C VAL A 96 13.57 -0.48 4.68
N LYS A 97 14.00 0.73 4.30
CA LYS A 97 14.46 1.75 5.26
C LYS A 97 13.35 2.18 6.21
N GLY A 98 12.13 2.39 5.70
CA GLY A 98 10.98 2.76 6.51
C GLY A 98 10.63 1.70 7.56
N LEU A 99 10.53 0.44 7.12
CA LEU A 99 10.23 -0.70 8.01
C LEU A 99 11.33 -0.88 9.07
N LEU A 100 12.60 -0.83 8.68
CA LEU A 100 13.71 -0.96 9.64
C LEU A 100 13.70 0.16 10.68
N ARG A 101 13.36 1.40 10.30
CA ARG A 101 13.24 2.52 11.25
C ARG A 101 12.14 2.23 12.27
N ILE A 102 10.95 1.85 11.81
CA ILE A 102 9.81 1.52 12.68
C ILE A 102 10.18 0.38 13.63
N SER A 103 10.87 -0.65 13.14
CA SER A 103 11.28 -1.77 13.99
C SER A 103 12.34 -1.40 15.03
N LYS A 104 13.25 -0.47 14.73
CA LYS A 104 14.23 0.03 15.71
C LYS A 104 13.56 0.81 16.83
N GLU A 105 12.60 1.66 16.49
CA GLU A 105 11.80 2.37 17.49
C GLU A 105 10.99 1.38 18.35
N ALA A 106 10.36 0.39 17.72
CA ALA A 106 9.62 -0.65 18.41
C ALA A 106 10.50 -1.52 19.32
N GLU A 107 11.76 -1.78 18.97
CA GLU A 107 12.70 -2.53 19.82
C GLU A 107 13.03 -1.77 21.12
N LEU A 108 13.20 -0.45 21.03
CA LEU A 108 13.39 0.40 22.20
C LEU A 108 12.16 0.37 23.10
N ASN A 109 10.96 0.55 22.51
CA ASN A 109 9.69 0.50 23.23
C ASN A 109 9.43 -0.89 23.84
N LEU A 110 9.79 -1.96 23.13
CA LEU A 110 9.71 -3.33 23.63
C LEU A 110 10.58 -3.51 24.88
N SER A 111 11.82 -3.04 24.83
CA SER A 111 12.76 -3.12 25.95
C SER A 111 12.26 -2.35 27.16
N GLU A 112 11.73 -1.14 26.95
CA GLU A 112 11.09 -0.33 28.00
C GLU A 112 9.84 -1.01 28.58
N ALA A 113 8.96 -1.53 27.74
CA ALA A 113 7.74 -2.22 28.14
C ALA A 113 8.04 -3.47 28.98
N VAL A 114 9.10 -4.21 28.65
CA VAL A 114 9.56 -5.37 29.43
C VAL A 114 10.02 -4.93 30.82
N VAL A 115 10.77 -3.83 30.94
CA VAL A 115 11.25 -3.30 32.22
C VAL A 115 10.10 -2.76 33.07
N THR A 116 9.14 -2.09 32.44
CA THR A 116 7.97 -1.49 33.11
C THR A 116 6.83 -2.48 33.36
N GLY A 117 6.95 -3.73 32.90
CA GLY A 117 5.95 -4.79 33.10
C GLY A 117 4.66 -4.63 32.31
N GLN A 118 4.66 -3.83 31.23
CA GLN A 118 3.49 -3.58 30.39
C GLN A 118 3.28 -4.68 29.36
N VAL A 119 2.64 -5.79 29.76
CA VAL A 119 2.54 -7.03 28.94
C VAL A 119 1.88 -6.81 27.57
N ASP A 120 0.79 -6.05 27.50
CA ASP A 120 0.12 -5.78 26.23
C ASP A 120 1.01 -4.99 25.26
N LEU A 121 1.75 -4.02 25.80
CA LEU A 121 2.70 -3.23 25.01
C LEU A 121 3.89 -4.10 24.55
N VAL A 122 4.39 -4.99 25.40
CA VAL A 122 5.41 -5.98 25.03
C VAL A 122 4.97 -6.82 23.83
N ASN A 123 3.74 -7.35 23.86
CA ASN A 123 3.21 -8.15 22.76
C ASN A 123 3.03 -7.31 21.49
N HIS A 124 2.47 -6.11 21.63
CA HIS A 124 2.22 -5.21 20.51
C HIS A 124 3.52 -4.82 19.78
N GLU A 125 4.55 -4.38 20.52
CA GLU A 125 5.82 -3.97 19.92
C GLU A 125 6.57 -5.15 19.31
N TYR A 126 6.54 -6.32 19.96
CA TYR A 126 7.12 -7.54 19.37
C TYR A 126 6.44 -7.95 18.06
N VAL A 127 5.10 -7.93 18.00
CA VAL A 127 4.35 -8.27 16.79
C VAL A 127 4.67 -7.28 15.66
N LYS A 128 4.76 -5.98 15.97
CA LYS A 128 5.13 -4.94 15.01
C LYS A 128 6.50 -5.22 14.36
N ILE A 129 7.50 -5.59 15.16
CA ILE A 129 8.84 -5.95 14.67
C ILE A 129 8.78 -7.17 13.75
N ARG A 130 8.06 -8.23 14.16
CA ARG A 130 7.99 -9.47 13.40
C ARG A 130 7.30 -9.29 12.05
N MET A 131 6.18 -8.57 12.00
CA MET A 131 5.47 -8.27 10.74
C MET A 131 6.34 -7.43 9.79
N ALA A 132 7.05 -6.43 10.33
CA ALA A 132 7.98 -5.64 9.54
C ALA A 132 9.11 -6.52 8.98
N ALA A 133 9.64 -7.46 9.76
CA ALA A 133 10.69 -8.38 9.33
C ALA A 133 10.22 -9.33 8.23
N GLU A 134 9.01 -9.90 8.32
CA GLU A 134 8.40 -10.68 7.23
C GLU A 134 8.30 -9.86 5.96
N ARG A 135 7.79 -8.62 6.07
CA ARG A 135 7.65 -7.75 4.91
C ARG A 135 8.99 -7.37 4.29
N VAL A 136 10.03 -7.17 5.09
CA VAL A 136 11.39 -6.96 4.58
C VAL A 136 11.93 -8.21 3.90
N GLY A 137 11.59 -9.40 4.38
CA GLY A 137 11.86 -10.67 3.71
C GLY A 137 11.27 -10.73 2.30
N ASP A 138 10.00 -10.35 2.14
CA ASP A 138 9.36 -10.26 0.83
C ASP A 138 10.05 -9.24 -0.09
N LEU A 139 10.39 -8.06 0.46
CA LEU A 139 11.05 -7.00 -0.30
C LEU A 139 12.42 -7.44 -0.80
N ARG A 140 13.17 -8.21 0.00
CA ARG A 140 14.44 -8.80 -0.43
C ARG A 140 14.25 -9.70 -1.65
N SER A 141 13.22 -10.54 -1.65
CA SER A 141 12.90 -11.41 -2.79
C SER A 141 12.48 -10.60 -4.02
N GLN A 142 11.70 -9.52 -3.84
CA GLN A 142 11.34 -8.59 -4.92
C GLN A 142 12.55 -7.88 -5.53
N VAL A 143 13.51 -7.44 -4.70
CA VAL A 143 14.77 -6.84 -5.16
C VAL A 143 15.56 -7.85 -6.01
N ALA A 144 15.65 -9.11 -5.58
CA ALA A 144 16.29 -10.16 -6.38
C ALA A 144 15.60 -10.40 -7.73
N ASN A 145 14.30 -10.10 -7.84
CA ASN A 145 13.54 -10.21 -9.08
C ASN A 145 13.65 -8.95 -9.97
N CYS A 146 14.03 -7.79 -9.43
CA CYS A 146 14.36 -6.60 -10.24
C CYS A 146 15.51 -6.91 -11.21
N ALA A 147 16.52 -7.68 -10.77
CA ALA A 147 17.66 -8.07 -11.62
C ALA A 147 17.29 -9.08 -12.73
N LYS A 148 16.22 -9.89 -12.53
CA LYS A 148 15.83 -10.95 -13.46
C LYS A 148 14.98 -10.45 -14.62
N SER A 149 14.09 -9.49 -14.37
CA SER A 149 13.07 -9.06 -15.35
C SER A 149 13.64 -8.39 -16.60
N ASN A 150 14.92 -7.97 -16.58
CA ASN A 150 15.54 -7.27 -17.72
C ASN A 150 16.24 -8.15 -18.75
N LYS A 151 16.56 -9.42 -18.43
CA LYS A 151 17.09 -10.34 -19.45
C LYS A 151 16.01 -10.66 -20.52
N ASP A 152 14.75 -10.65 -20.12
CA ASP A 152 13.64 -11.02 -20.99
C ASP A 152 12.99 -9.81 -21.68
N SER A 153 12.96 -8.63 -21.03
CA SER A 153 12.37 -7.42 -21.62
C SER A 153 13.15 -6.88 -22.83
N ILE A 154 14.47 -7.11 -22.91
CA ILE A 154 15.26 -6.73 -24.09
C ILE A 154 15.02 -7.69 -25.26
N LEU A 155 14.60 -8.94 -25.01
CA LEU A 155 14.23 -9.88 -26.08
C LEU A 155 12.92 -9.45 -26.76
N ASN A 156 11.95 -8.94 -25.99
CA ASN A 156 10.67 -8.47 -26.53
C ASN A 156 10.81 -7.21 -27.40
N ASN A 157 11.75 -6.32 -27.08
CA ASN A 157 12.05 -5.15 -27.93
C ASN A 157 12.81 -5.50 -29.21
N ARG A 158 13.41 -6.69 -29.32
CA ARG A 158 14.08 -7.15 -30.54
C ARG A 158 13.11 -7.77 -31.56
N LEU A 159 11.93 -8.22 -31.12
CA LEU A 159 10.85 -8.74 -31.97
C LEU A 159 10.01 -7.64 -32.65
N LEU A 160 10.13 -6.39 -32.21
CA LEU A 160 9.53 -5.22 -32.86
C LEU A 160 10.36 -4.68 -34.05
N LYS A 161 11.41 -5.39 -34.48
CA LYS A 161 12.06 -5.13 -35.79
C LYS A 161 11.32 -5.75 -36.98
N SER A 162 10.16 -6.38 -36.76
CA SER A 162 9.20 -6.56 -37.85
C SER A 162 8.45 -5.24 -38.03
N LYS A 163 8.82 -4.51 -39.08
CA LYS A 163 8.11 -3.34 -39.59
C LYS A 163 6.61 -3.68 -39.67
N PRO A 164 5.70 -3.05 -38.90
CA PRO A 164 4.29 -3.21 -39.18
C PRO A 164 4.03 -2.49 -40.50
N GLU A 165 3.77 -3.25 -41.56
CA GLU A 165 3.14 -2.69 -42.75
C GLU A 165 1.71 -2.30 -42.38
N ILE A 166 1.55 -1.04 -41.98
CA ILE A 166 0.23 -0.41 -41.95
C ILE A 166 -0.15 -0.16 -43.41
N SER A 167 -0.72 -1.17 -44.06
CA SER A 167 -1.45 -1.02 -45.32
C SER A 167 -2.94 -0.94 -45.01
N ASP A 168 -3.35 0.16 -44.38
CA ASP A 168 -4.75 0.53 -44.34
C ASP A 168 -4.89 1.93 -44.94
N LYS A 169 -5.31 1.97 -46.21
CA LYS A 169 -5.53 3.19 -47.00
C LYS A 169 -6.80 3.95 -46.56
N SER A 170 -7.35 3.66 -45.39
CA SER A 170 -8.61 4.22 -44.90
C SER A 170 -8.44 5.37 -43.90
N VAL A 171 -7.21 5.70 -43.48
CA VAL A 171 -6.95 6.88 -42.63
C VAL A 171 -6.31 7.99 -43.48
N GLN A 172 -7.07 8.55 -44.41
CA GLN A 172 -6.80 9.87 -44.97
C GLN A 172 -8.06 10.71 -44.89
N ALA A 173 -7.86 11.98 -44.54
CA ALA A 173 -8.82 13.05 -44.32
C ALA A 173 -9.47 13.11 -42.92
N PHE A 174 -8.68 13.46 -41.91
CA PHE A 174 -9.16 14.44 -40.93
C PHE A 174 -8.56 15.78 -41.34
N GLU A 175 -9.32 16.58 -42.08
CA GLU A 175 -9.04 18.01 -42.22
C GLU A 175 -9.46 18.68 -40.90
N PRO A 176 -8.57 19.37 -40.18
CA PRO A 176 -8.99 20.13 -39.01
C PRO A 176 -9.86 21.30 -39.49
N SER A 177 -11.16 21.25 -39.20
CA SER A 177 -12.00 22.44 -39.32
C SER A 177 -11.47 23.46 -38.33
N ALA A 178 -10.97 24.58 -38.87
CA ALA A 178 -10.63 25.77 -38.10
C ALA A 178 -11.93 26.38 -37.53
N ASP A 179 -12.45 25.78 -36.45
CA ASP A 179 -13.49 26.39 -35.64
C ASP A 179 -12.85 26.84 -34.33
N ASP A 180 -12.66 28.17 -34.25
CA ASP A 180 -11.91 28.92 -33.26
C ASP A 180 -12.72 29.09 -31.96
N SER A 181 -13.15 27.98 -31.34
CA SER A 181 -13.96 28.03 -30.12
C SER A 181 -13.88 26.75 -29.28
N SER A 182 -12.70 26.42 -28.79
CA SER A 182 -12.57 25.65 -27.54
C SER A 182 -11.20 25.86 -26.90
N VAL A 183 -10.88 27.12 -26.62
CA VAL A 183 -9.88 27.42 -25.59
C VAL A 183 -10.48 26.96 -24.28
N ILE A 184 -9.97 25.85 -23.74
CA ILE A 184 -10.26 25.44 -22.36
C ILE A 184 -9.62 26.50 -21.46
N ILE A 185 -10.41 27.48 -21.05
CA ILE A 185 -10.06 28.45 -20.02
C ILE A 185 -10.13 27.69 -18.69
N TYR A 186 -8.97 27.50 -18.06
CA TYR A 186 -8.91 27.02 -16.70
C TYR A 186 -9.23 28.20 -15.77
N ASP A 187 -10.31 28.09 -15.00
CA ASP A 187 -10.56 29.02 -13.90
C ASP A 187 -9.43 28.89 -12.86
N PRO A 188 -8.78 29.99 -12.45
CA PRO A 188 -7.81 29.94 -11.37
C PRO A 188 -8.54 29.58 -10.08
N ILE A 189 -8.18 28.42 -9.51
CA ILE A 189 -8.65 27.97 -8.20
C ILE A 189 -8.32 29.08 -7.19
N ALA A 190 -9.34 29.69 -6.61
CA ALA A 190 -9.18 30.64 -5.52
C ALA A 190 -8.55 29.91 -4.33
N THR A 191 -7.28 30.23 -4.05
CA THR A 191 -6.55 29.76 -2.89
C THR A 191 -7.03 30.52 -1.65
N GLU A 192 -8.26 30.26 -1.19
CA GLU A 192 -8.65 30.68 0.16
C GLU A 192 -7.89 29.80 1.17
N ARG A 193 -6.86 30.41 1.75
CA ARG A 193 -6.08 29.87 2.85
C ARG A 193 -6.98 29.84 4.09
N PRO A 194 -7.35 28.67 4.64
CA PRO A 194 -8.10 28.64 5.88
C PRO A 194 -7.28 29.28 7.00
N GLU A 195 -7.93 30.16 7.77
CA GLU A 195 -7.31 30.85 8.90
C GLU A 195 -6.81 29.86 9.95
N ALA A 196 -5.70 30.22 10.59
CA ALA A 196 -5.08 29.41 11.63
C ALA A 196 -6.00 29.31 12.85
N ILE A 197 -6.39 28.09 13.20
CA ILE A 197 -7.10 27.81 14.45
C ILE A 197 -6.08 27.94 15.58
N SER A 198 -5.97 29.13 16.18
CA SER A 198 -5.33 29.29 17.49
C SER A 198 -6.37 29.03 18.57
N ALA A 199 -6.36 27.85 19.16
CA ALA A 199 -7.00 27.63 20.44
C ALA A 199 -6.05 26.79 21.29
N SER A 200 -5.29 27.52 22.12
CA SER A 200 -4.64 27.01 23.31
C SER A 200 -5.63 27.19 24.45
N GLU A 201 -6.03 26.09 25.09
CA GLU A 201 -6.32 25.97 26.53
C GLU A 201 -6.52 24.49 26.88
#